data_AF-A0A8I0HH93-F1
#
_entry.id   AF-A0A8I0HH93-F1
#
_cell.length_a   1.000
_cell.length_b   1.000
_cell.length_c   1.000
_cell.angle_alpha   90.00
_cell.angle_beta   90.00
_cell.angle_gamma   90.00
#
_symmetry.space_group_name_H-M   'P 1'
#
loop_
_entity.id
_entity.type
_entity.pdbx_description
1 polymer ?
#
loop_
_entity_poly.entity_id
_entity_poly.type
_entity_poly.pdbx_seq_one_letter_code
_entity_poly.pdbx_strand_id
1 'polypeptide(L)' 'MLRVAGGIPYELTRGRVKRLNLHVRRDGTVALSIPLRTTLEAADAYVIAEAEWIRAA' A
#
# COMPACT_ATOMS: atom_id res chain seq x y z
N MET A 1 7.45 -5.05 -5.20
CA MET A 1 8.23 -5.51 -4.04
C MET A 1 7.27 -5.80 -2.90
N LEU A 2 7.27 -7.00 -2.33
CA LEU A 2 6.44 -7.32 -1.16
C LEU A 2 7.00 -6.66 0.09
N ARG A 3 6.14 -6.03 0.89
CA ARG A 3 6.45 -5.40 2.17
C ARG A 3 5.37 -5.73 3.19
N VAL A 4 5.66 -5.50 4.46
CA VAL A 4 4.69 -5.65 5.56
C VAL A 4 4.70 -4.37 6.37
N ALA A 5 3.54 -3.76 6.58
CA ALA A 5 3.36 -2.58 7.41
C ALA A 5 2.13 -2.76 8.29
N GLY A 6 2.25 -2.50 9.60
CA GLY A 6 1.14 -2.69 10.55
C GLY A 6 0.58 -4.13 10.60
N GLY A 7 1.42 -5.12 10.25
CA GLY A 7 1.02 -6.53 10.14
C GLY A 7 0.31 -6.91 8.83
N ILE A 8 0.16 -5.97 7.88
CA ILE A 8 -0.50 -6.21 6.59
C ILE A 8 0.56 -6.40 5.50
N PRO A 9 0.61 -7.58 4.84
CA PRO A 9 1.44 -7.78 3.67
C PRO A 9 0.85 -7.05 2.45
N TYR A 10 1.69 -6.35 1.70
CA TYR A 10 1.28 -5.63 0.51
C TYR A 10 2.36 -5.57 -0.58
N GLU A 11 1.92 -5.51 -1.83
CA GLU A 11 2.75 -5.36 -3.01
C GLU A 11 3.00 -3.88 -3.30
N LEU A 12 4.22 -3.41 -3.04
CA LEU A 12 4.63 -2.06 -3.38
C LEU A 12 5.15 -1.96 -4.82
N THR A 13 4.56 -1.06 -5.59
CA THR A 13 5.05 -0.66 -6.92
C THR A 13 5.34 0.84 -6.95
N ARG A 14 6.43 1.22 -7.61
CA ARG A 14 6.78 2.62 -7.85
C ARG A 14 6.53 2.96 -9.31
N GLY A 15 5.88 4.08 -9.58
CA GLY A 15 5.53 4.47 -10.95
C GLY A 15 5.22 5.94 -11.13
N ARG A 16 4.87 6.31 -12.36
CA ARG A 16 4.42 7.67 -12.72
C ARG A 16 2.95 7.88 -12.34
N VAL A 17 2.61 7.66 -11.07
CA VAL A 17 1.28 7.97 -10.51
C VAL A 17 1.30 9.34 -9.84
N LYS A 18 0.17 10.06 -9.93
CA LYS A 18 0.02 11.38 -9.29
C LYS A 18 -0.29 11.28 -7.78
N ARG A 19 -0.86 10.15 -7.34
CA ARG A 19 -1.30 9.87 -5.96
C ARG A 19 -0.91 8.45 -5.55
N LEU A 20 -0.95 8.19 -4.24
CA LEU A 20 -0.85 6.82 -3.72
C LEU A 20 -2.15 6.09 -4.07
N ASN A 21 -2.03 4.95 -4.74
CA ASN A 21 -3.18 4.12 -5.10
C ASN A 21 -3.09 2.82 -4.33
N LEU A 22 -4.06 2.60 -3.43
CA LEU A 22 -4.22 1.38 -2.66
C LEU A 22 -5.36 0.56 -3.24
N HIS A 23 -5.15 -0.74 -3.40
CA HIS A 23 -6.14 -1.66 -3.93
C HIS A 23 -6.10 -2.95 -3.11
N VAL A 24 -7.24 -3.36 -2.56
CA VAL A 24 -7.40 -4.68 -1.94
C VAL A 24 -8.03 -5.60 -2.99
N ARG A 25 -7.33 -6.66 -3.35
CA ARG A 25 -7.81 -7.66 -4.31
C ARG A 25 -8.74 -8.64 -3.62
N ARG A 26 -9.59 -9.31 -4.40
CA ARG A 26 -10.56 -10.32 -3.91
C ARG A 26 -9.90 -11.53 -3.23
N ASP A 27 -8.63 -11.79 -3.51
CA ASP A 27 -7.84 -12.85 -2.88
C ASP A 27 -7.23 -12.43 -1.52
N GLY A 28 -7.50 -11.21 -1.06
CA GLY A 28 -6.97 -10.65 0.18
C GLY A 28 -5.60 -9.97 0.04
N THR A 29 -5.03 -9.94 -1.17
CA THR A 29 -3.75 -9.29 -1.42
C THR A 29 -3.92 -7.78 -1.57
N VAL A 30 -3.04 -7.01 -0.96
CA VAL A 30 -3.04 -5.55 -1.05
C VAL A 30 -1.98 -5.08 -2.03
N ALA A 31 -2.34 -4.23 -2.98
CA ALA A 31 -1.41 -3.59 -3.90
C ALA A 31 -1.37 -2.08 -3.64
N LEU A 32 -0.17 -1.54 -3.45
CA LEU A 32 0.07 -0.11 -3.29
C LEU A 32 1.00 0.40 -4.39
N SER A 33 0.55 1.41 -5.13
CA SER A 33 1.36 2.14 -6.10
C SER A 33 1.69 3.53 -5.58
N ILE A 34 2.98 3.89 -5.55
CA ILE A 34 3.43 5.21 -5.08
C ILE A 34 4.17 6.01 -6.18
N PRO A 35 4.11 7.35 -6.14
CA PRO A 35 4.94 8.20 -6.97
C PRO A 35 6.43 7.94 -6.74
N LEU A 36 7.26 8.16 -7.77
CA LEU A 36 8.71 7.96 -7.69
C LEU A 36 9.40 8.77 -6.58
N ARG A 37 8.87 9.94 -6.26
CA ARG A 37 9.38 10.84 -5.20
C ARG A 37 8.93 10.45 -3.79
N THR A 38 8.04 9.49 -3.65
CA THR A 38 7.49 9.08 -2.35
C THR A 38 8.41 8.07 -1.68
N THR A 39 8.73 8.31 -0.41
CA THR A 39 9.58 7.42 0.38
C THR A 39 8.86 6.12 0.71
N LEU A 40 9.62 5.10 1.08
CA LEU A 40 9.04 3.83 1.54
C LEU A 40 8.31 4.02 2.87
N GLU A 41 8.83 4.83 3.78
CA GLU A 41 8.17 5.09 5.07
C GLU A 41 6.82 5.77 4.89
N ALA A 42 6.68 6.70 3.95
CA ALA A 42 5.40 7.32 3.63
C ALA A 42 4.39 6.29 3.07
N ALA A 43 4.89 5.29 2.33
CA ALA A 43 4.06 4.19 1.84
C ALA A 43 3.62 3.26 2.99
N ASP A 44 4.56 2.87 3.86
CA ASP A 44 4.28 2.04 5.04
C ASP A 44 3.27 2.76 5.98
N ALA A 45 3.47 4.05 6.24
CA ALA A 45 2.57 4.87 7.05
C ALA A 45 1.16 4.96 6.46
N TYR A 46 1.04 5.05 5.13
CA TYR A 46 -0.24 5.08 4.45
C TYR A 46 -1.00 3.74 4.60
N VAL A 47 -0.31 2.60 4.47
CA VAL A 47 -0.92 1.28 4.71
C VAL A 47 -1.37 1.13 6.16
N ILE A 48 -0.59 1.63 7.12
CA ILE A 48 -0.96 1.61 8.54
C ILE A 48 -2.19 2.48 8.80
N ALA A 49 -2.27 3.66 8.19
CA ALA A 49 -3.42 4.55 8.33
C ALA A 49 -4.72 3.94 7.77
N GLU A 50 -4.61 3.22 6.65
CA GLU A 50 -5.74 2.54 6.00
C GLU A 50 -5.96 1.10 6.49
N ALA A 51 -5.24 0.66 7.53
CA ALA A 51 -5.23 -0.74 7.96
C ALA A 51 -6.61 -1.27 8.37
N GLU A 52 -7.44 -0.43 8.99
CA GLU A 52 -8.80 -0.78 9.38
C GLU A 52 -9.71 -0.98 8.16
N TRP A 53 -9.58 -0.10 7.15
CA TRP A 53 -10.31 -0.26 5.89
C TRP A 53 -9.86 -1.50 5.13
N ILE A 54 -8.55 -1.77 5.07
CA ILE A 54 -7.99 -2.97 4.43
C ILE A 54 -8.51 -4.24 5.12
N ARG A 55 -8.63 -4.25 6.44
CA ARG A 55 -9.14 -5.41 7.19
C ARG A 55 -10.64 -5.64 7.01
N ALA A 56 -11.39 -4.59 6.68
CA ALA A 56 -12.83 -4.66 6.46
C ALA A 56 -13.23 -4.94 5.00
N ALA A 57 -12.29 -4.77 4.05
CA ALA A 57 -12.47 -5.01 2.62
C ALA A 57 -12.35 -6.49 2.25
#